data_AF-A0A656JRU1-F1
#
_entry.id   AF-A0A656JRU1-F1
#
_cell.length_a   1.000
_cell.length_b   1.000
_cell.length_c   1.000
_cell.angle_alpha   90.00
_cell.angle_beta   90.00
_cell.angle_gamma   90.00
#
_symmetry.space_group_name_H-M   'P 1'
#
loop_
_entity.id
_entity.type
_entity.pdbx_description
1 polymer ?
#
loop_
_entity_poly.entity_id
_entity_poly.type
_entity_poly.pdbx_seq_one_letter_code
_entity_poly.pdbx_strand_id
1 'polypeptide(L)' 'QIEAVASDGVIEALSYKTSSTFQLAVQWHPEWHATTDVTSQKIFKAFGSACQAYQSTRPPPRGPGESTQ' A
#
# COMPACT_ATOMS: atom_id res chain seq x y z
N GLN A 1 6.62 11.86 3.04
CA GLN A 1 6.42 12.19 4.45
C GLN A 1 7.14 11.15 5.27
N ILE A 2 7.79 11.58 6.36
CA ILE A 2 8.35 10.68 7.35
C ILE A 2 7.20 10.21 8.25
N GLU A 3 7.02 8.90 8.35
CA GLU A 3 5.96 8.26 9.15
C GLU A 3 6.51 7.66 10.45
N ALA A 4 7.76 7.20 10.45
CA ALA A 4 8.42 6.66 11.64
C ALA A 4 9.91 6.99 11.64
N VAL A 5 10.43 7.26 12.84
CA VAL A 5 11.86 7.47 13.12
C VAL A 5 12.21 6.67 14.37
N ALA A 6 13.27 5.87 14.31
CA ALA A 6 13.80 5.15 15.45
C ALA A 6 14.51 6.09 16.45
N SER A 7 14.79 5.60 17.65
CA SER A 7 15.42 6.40 18.72
C SER A 7 16.84 6.88 18.40
N ASP A 8 17.53 6.21 17.48
CA ASP A 8 18.86 6.58 16.96
C ASP A 8 18.79 7.59 15.79
N GLY A 9 17.59 8.00 15.38
CA GLY A 9 17.35 8.96 14.31
C GLY A 9 17.20 8.34 12.92
N VAL A 10 17.28 7.00 12.78
CA VAL A 10 17.06 6.34 11.49
C VAL A 10 15.59 6.47 11.08
N ILE A 11 15.35 6.83 9.81
CA ILE A 11 13.99 6.86 9.25
C ILE A 11 13.57 5.44 8.92
N GLU A 12 12.47 5.00 9.53
CA GLU A 12 11.98 3.62 9.45
C GLU A 12 10.77 3.48 8.53
N ALA A 13 10.03 4.57 8.27
CA ALA A 13 8.90 4.54 7.35
C ALA A 13 8.66 5.87 6.63
N LEU A 14 8.19 5.76 5.38
CA LEU A 14 7.89 6.87 4.50
C LEU A 14 6.58 6.63 3.74
N SER A 15 5.83 7.71 3.51
CA SER A 15 4.66 7.70 2.62
C SER A 15 4.74 8.82 1.57
N TYR A 16 4.01 8.70 0.47
CA TYR A 16 3.89 9.75 -0.53
C TYR A 16 2.56 10.51 -0.38
N LYS A 17 2.60 11.66 0.32
CA LYS A 17 1.42 12.47 0.71
C LYS A 17 0.48 12.85 -0.44
N THR A 18 1.01 13.10 -1.62
CA THR A 18 0.26 13.69 -2.74
C THR A 18 -0.23 12.64 -3.74
N SER A 19 -0.13 11.36 -3.40
CA SER A 19 -0.68 10.31 -4.26
C SER A 19 -2.19 10.16 -4.08
N SER A 20 -2.87 9.84 -5.18
CA SER A 20 -4.24 9.28 -5.14
C SER A 20 -4.26 7.80 -4.79
N THR A 21 -3.11 7.13 -4.75
CA THR A 21 -2.98 5.69 -4.46
C THR A 21 -2.17 5.44 -3.20
N PHE A 22 -2.34 4.27 -2.60
CA PHE A 22 -1.61 3.89 -1.40
C PHE A 22 -0.12 3.67 -1.70
N GLN A 23 0.74 4.41 -1.00
CA GLN A 23 2.20 4.30 -1.09
C GLN A 23 2.80 4.43 0.31
N LEU A 24 3.26 3.32 0.85
CA LEU A 24 3.93 3.21 2.15
C LEU A 24 5.16 2.31 1.98
N ALA A 25 6.31 2.79 2.45
CA ALA A 25 7.53 2.01 2.58
C ALA A 25 7.90 1.92 4.06
N VAL A 26 8.29 0.72 4.50
CA VAL A 26 8.78 0.44 5.84
C VAL A 26 10.12 -0.29 5.73
N GLN A 27 11.01 -0.03 6.68
CA GLN A 27 12.33 -0.65 6.72
C GLN A 27 12.33 -1.98 7.49
N TRP A 28 11.46 -2.13 8.50
CA TRP A 28 11.28 -3.39 9.19
C TRP A 28 10.47 -4.40 8.37
N HIS A 29 10.39 -5.64 8.86
CA HIS A 29 9.69 -6.76 8.22
C HIS A 29 8.28 -6.94 8.83
N PRO A 30 7.23 -6.26 8.33
CA PRO A 30 5.87 -6.41 8.86
C PRO A 30 5.30 -7.81 8.62
N GLU A 31 5.83 -8.57 7.66
CA GLU A 31 5.43 -9.95 7.41
C GLU A 31 5.75 -10.89 8.58
N TRP A 32 6.72 -10.53 9.42
CA TRP A 32 7.09 -11.36 10.56
C TRP A 32 6.03 -11.25 11.66
N HIS A 33 5.48 -12.38 12.08
CA HIS A 33 4.33 -12.46 12.98
C HIS A 33 3.11 -11.63 12.52
N ALA A 34 2.88 -11.50 11.21
CA ALA A 34 1.80 -10.69 10.65
C ALA A 34 0.39 -11.03 11.18
N THR A 35 0.17 -12.26 11.68
CA THR A 35 -1.10 -12.71 12.24
C THR A 35 -1.30 -12.31 13.70
N THR A 36 -0.27 -11.88 14.41
CA THR A 36 -0.35 -11.53 15.84
C THR A 36 0.11 -10.12 16.14
N ASP A 37 1.02 -9.54 15.35
CA ASP A 37 1.42 -8.15 15.49
C ASP A 37 0.33 -7.20 14.96
N VAL A 38 -0.19 -6.36 15.85
CA VAL A 38 -1.31 -5.44 15.55
C VAL A 38 -0.90 -4.38 14.53
N THR A 39 0.37 -3.95 14.52
CA THR A 39 0.87 -2.93 13.59
C THR A 39 0.97 -3.52 12.19
N SER A 40 1.54 -4.71 12.05
CA SER A 40 1.60 -5.47 10.81
C SER A 40 0.21 -5.73 10.23
N GLN A 41 -0.74 -6.18 11.05
CA GLN A 41 -2.13 -6.39 10.61
C GLN A 41 -2.75 -5.11 10.05
N LYS A 42 -2.52 -3.95 10.70
CA LYS A 42 -3.03 -2.65 10.21
C LYS A 42 -2.41 -2.26 8.88
N ILE A 43 -1.09 -2.43 8.71
CA ILE A 43 -0.38 -2.15 7.47
C ILE A 43 -0.95 -2.98 6.32
N PHE A 44 -1.03 -4.30 6.50
CA PHE A 44 -1.53 -5.19 5.45
C PHE A 44 -3.02 -5.00 5.18
N LYS A 45 -3.84 -4.71 6.19
CA LYS A 45 -5.26 -4.39 6.00
C LYS A 45 -5.44 -3.10 5.20
N ALA A 46 -4.68 -2.04 5.53
CA ALA A 46 -4.72 -0.79 4.78
C ALA A 46 -4.27 -0.98 3.32
N PHE A 47 -3.20 -1.74 3.10
CA PHE A 47 -2.74 -2.08 1.75
C PHE A 47 -3.81 -2.88 0.97
N GLY A 48 -4.39 -3.92 1.57
CA GLY A 48 -5.44 -4.72 0.95
C GLY A 48 -6.69 -3.90 0.59
N SER A 49 -7.14 -3.03 1.50
CA SER A 49 -8.24 -2.10 1.21
C SER A 49 -7.91 -1.15 0.06
N ALA A 50 -6.68 -0.67 -0.03
CA ALA A 50 -6.25 0.17 -1.15
C ALA A 50 -6.21 -0.59 -2.48
N CYS A 51 -5.79 -1.86 -2.49
CA CYS A 51 -5.85 -2.71 -3.68
C CYS A 51 -7.30 -2.91 -4.15
N GLN A 52 -8.23 -3.16 -3.24
CA GLN A 52 -9.66 -3.29 -3.55
C GLN A 52 -10.23 -2.00 -4.11
N ALA A 53 -9.92 -0.86 -3.49
CA ALA A 53 -10.33 0.46 -3.99
C ALA A 53 -9.77 0.71 -5.40
N TYR A 54 -8.48 0.45 -5.63
CA TYR A 54 -7.88 0.59 -6.95
C TYR A 54 -8.56 -0.32 -7.99
N GLN A 55 -8.82 -1.58 -7.66
CA GLN A 55 -9.54 -2.50 -8.55
C GLN A 55 -10.92 -1.96 -8.94
N SER A 56 -11.67 -1.37 -8.00
CA SER A 56 -12.99 -0.81 -8.28
C SER A 56 -12.97 0.39 -9.24
N THR A 57 -11.83 1.06 -9.37
CA THR A 57 -11.64 2.19 -10.31
C THR A 57 -11.12 1.76 -11.68
N ARG A 58 -10.66 0.51 -11.84
CA ARG A 58 -10.14 0.04 -13.12
C ARG A 58 -11.32 -0.21 -14.09
N PRO A 59 -11.26 0.33 -15.31
CA PRO A 59 -12.17 -0.10 -16.36
C PRO A 59 -12.05 -1.61 -16.54
N PRO A 60 -13.14 -2.32 -16.90
CA PRO A 60 -13.03 -3.72 -17.27
C PRO A 60 -11.98 -3.87 -18.38
N PRO A 61 -11.22 -4.97 -18.41
CA PRO A 61 -10.29 -5.23 -19.50
C PRO A 61 -11.07 -5.10 -20.82
N ARG A 62 -10.54 -4.30 -21.76
CA ARG A 62 -11.15 -4.17 -23.08
C ARG A 62 -11.32 -5.58 -23.65
N GLY A 63 -12.57 -5.93 -23.96
CA GLY A 63 -12.89 -7.23 -24.54
C GLY A 63 -12.15 -7.40 -25.87
N PRO A 64 -11.85 -8.65 -26.29
CA PRO A 64 -11.30 -8.89 -27.61
C PRO A 64 -12.39 -8.56 -28.64
N GLY A 65 -12.38 -7.36 -29.23
CA GLY A 65 -13.38 -7.01 -30.24
C GLY A 65 -13.50 -5.57 -30.70
N GLU A 66 -12.90 -4.57 -30.04
CA GLU A 66 -12.91 -3.21 -30.58
C GLU A 66 -11.67 -2.95 -31.44
N SER A 67 -11.74 -3.42 -32.69
CA SER A 67 -11.05 -2.76 -33.80
C SER A 67 -11.68 -1.38 -33.97
N THR A 68 -11.02 -0.34 -33.48
CA THR A 68 -11.34 1.02 -33.91
C THR A 68 -10.68 1.24 -35.27
N GLN A 69 -11.51 1.56 -36.26
CA GLN A 69 -11.10 2.16 -37.54
C GLN A 69 -10.37 3.49 -37.31
#